data_AF-A0A961AVR3-F1
#
_entry.id   AF-A0A961AVR3-F1
#
_cell.length_a   1.000
_cell.length_b   1.000
_cell.length_c   1.000
_cell.angle_alpha   90.00
_cell.angle_beta   90.00
_cell.angle_gamma   90.00
#
_symmetry.space_group_name_H-M   'P 1'
#
loop_
_entity.id
_entity.type
_entity.pdbx_description
1 polymer ?
#
loop_
_entity_poly.entity_id
_entity_poly.type
_entity_poly.pdbx_seq_one_letter_code
_entity_poly.pdbx_strand_id
1 'polypeptide(L)'
;MCPNLPSVFRLFAIAFLLAFVGCGENKDDSTKAATAPKTVSPYHDIPGATYVGAESCKACHETEFNDWLQSDHHRAMEVATDQTVLGNFNDVTFEHLGHNWRFFRKGAEFWVNAENADGERQDFKIDYTFGFEPLQQYLIPFPGGRYQALQVCWDSRPKEEGGQRWYHLYPDEEVPPGDLLHWTGIHFNWNYMCADCHSTDLHKNYDPEKNDYHTTWSEMNVSCEACHGPASEHLKWAEAEQEKNNPDNPANPVKTDTGDLSAYLESKGLMVTLKEPVEAAFAINPETEQPYRTTPLNSNVLVETCARCHAHRQLMEESFTAGKPFMDTHVPSVLTDQLYEHDGQIDEEVYVYGSFVQSKMYHAGV
;
A
#
# COMPACT_ATOMS: atom_id res chain seq x y z
N MET A 1 -34.63 12.18 54.02
CA MET A 1 -35.90 12.39 54.76
C MET A 1 -37.04 11.99 53.84
N CYS A 2 -37.77 10.95 54.23
CA CYS A 2 -39.00 10.44 53.59
C CYS A 2 -40.19 11.38 53.93
N PRO A 3 -41.34 11.32 53.23
CA PRO A 3 -42.28 10.22 53.48
C PRO A 3 -43.12 9.70 52.29
N ASN A 4 -43.11 8.37 52.14
CA ASN A 4 -44.22 7.39 52.07
C ASN A 4 -45.62 7.71 51.46
N LEU A 5 -45.95 6.92 50.40
CA LEU A 5 -47.10 5.99 50.14
C LEU A 5 -48.59 6.44 50.35
N PRO A 6 -49.64 5.78 49.75
CA PRO A 6 -49.70 4.39 49.24
C PRO A 6 -50.49 4.13 47.91
N SER A 7 -50.44 2.86 47.52
CA SER A 7 -51.11 2.13 46.44
C SER A 7 -52.64 2.03 46.54
N VAL A 8 -53.35 2.13 45.40
CA VAL A 8 -54.66 1.48 45.18
C VAL A 8 -54.83 1.05 43.72
N PHE A 9 -55.01 -0.26 43.52
CA PHE A 9 -55.47 -0.98 42.32
C PHE A 9 -56.72 -0.35 41.67
N ARG A 10 -56.75 -0.20 40.34
CA ARG A 10 -57.96 -0.42 39.52
C ARG A 10 -57.61 -0.92 38.11
N LEU A 11 -58.08 -2.14 37.83
CA LEU A 11 -58.23 -2.72 36.50
C LEU A 11 -59.09 -1.80 35.61
N PHE A 12 -58.68 -1.58 34.35
CA PHE A 12 -59.61 -1.30 33.26
C PHE A 12 -59.20 -2.04 32.00
N ALA A 13 -60.14 -2.84 31.50
CA ALA A 13 -60.05 -3.67 30.31
C ALA A 13 -60.05 -2.81 29.03
N ILE A 14 -59.15 -3.13 28.09
CA ILE A 14 -59.16 -2.58 26.74
C ILE A 14 -60.08 -3.48 25.90
N ALA A 15 -61.25 -2.96 25.56
CA ALA A 15 -62.18 -3.60 24.63
C ALA A 15 -61.88 -3.14 23.19
N PHE A 16 -61.69 -4.13 22.33
CA PHE A 16 -61.59 -4.07 20.88
C PHE A 16 -62.71 -3.24 20.23
N LEU A 17 -62.37 -2.39 19.25
CA LEU A 17 -63.31 -1.93 18.23
C LEU A 17 -62.67 -2.10 16.84
N LEU A 18 -63.07 -3.20 16.19
CA LEU A 18 -62.90 -3.45 14.76
C LEU A 18 -63.83 -2.53 13.98
N ALA A 19 -63.28 -1.72 13.08
CA ALA A 19 -64.03 -1.08 12.01
C ALA A 19 -63.46 -1.53 10.67
N PHE A 20 -64.16 -2.46 10.02
CA PHE A 20 -64.02 -2.79 8.61
C PHE A 20 -65.08 -2.03 7.82
N VAL A 21 -64.68 -1.09 6.96
CA VAL A 21 -65.27 -0.72 5.64
C VAL A 21 -64.20 0.16 4.97
N GLY A 22 -63.76 0.01 3.72
CA GLY A 22 -64.16 -0.85 2.62
C GLY A 22 -63.19 -0.61 1.45
N CYS A 23 -63.16 -1.57 0.52
CA CYS A 23 -62.33 -1.56 -0.68
C CYS A 23 -62.59 -0.32 -1.55
N GLY A 24 -61.52 0.42 -1.85
CA GLY A 24 -61.46 1.31 -3.00
C GLY A 24 -60.31 0.86 -3.90
N GLU A 25 -60.64 0.42 -5.11
CA GLU A 25 -59.68 0.19 -6.20
C GLU A 25 -58.96 1.52 -6.50
N ASN A 26 -57.72 1.63 -6.06
CA ASN A 26 -56.80 2.64 -6.60
C ASN A 26 -55.95 1.98 -7.67
N LYS A 27 -56.17 2.48 -8.88
CA LYS A 27 -55.50 2.17 -10.14
C LYS A 27 -53.99 2.09 -9.96
N ASP A 28 -53.41 1.14 -10.69
CA ASP A 28 -52.00 1.05 -11.03
C ASP A 28 -51.40 2.43 -11.31
N ASP A 29 -50.68 2.95 -10.32
CA ASP A 29 -49.63 3.93 -10.57
C ASP A 29 -48.32 3.17 -10.42
N SER A 30 -47.97 2.46 -11.48
CA SER A 30 -46.63 1.90 -11.65
C SER A 30 -45.67 3.06 -11.88
N THR A 31 -45.42 3.87 -10.85
CA THR A 31 -44.19 4.63 -10.76
C THR A 31 -43.08 3.58 -10.76
N LYS A 32 -42.44 3.40 -11.93
CA LYS A 32 -41.13 2.75 -12.02
C LYS A 32 -40.28 3.39 -10.93
N ALA A 33 -40.05 2.66 -9.84
CA ALA A 33 -38.98 2.99 -8.93
C ALA A 33 -37.74 3.12 -9.82
N ALA A 34 -37.22 4.34 -9.95
CA ALA A 34 -35.95 4.55 -10.60
C ALA A 34 -34.97 3.65 -9.85
N THR A 35 -34.50 2.60 -10.51
CA THR A 35 -33.42 1.77 -9.98
C THR A 35 -32.31 2.72 -9.61
N ALA A 36 -31.97 2.78 -8.32
CA ALA A 36 -30.80 3.50 -7.85
C ALA A 36 -29.61 3.10 -8.75
N PRO A 37 -28.78 4.04 -9.21
CA PRO A 37 -27.63 3.71 -10.03
C PRO A 37 -26.81 2.64 -9.30
N LYS A 38 -26.56 1.51 -9.96
CA LYS A 38 -25.73 0.44 -9.41
C LYS A 38 -24.37 1.04 -9.07
N THR A 39 -24.04 1.03 -7.79
CA THR A 39 -22.71 1.40 -7.30
C THR A 39 -21.74 0.32 -7.74
N VAL A 40 -20.91 0.61 -8.74
CA VAL A 40 -19.82 -0.28 -9.17
C VAL A 40 -18.77 -0.28 -8.06
N SER A 41 -18.52 -1.46 -7.47
CA SER A 41 -17.45 -1.64 -6.48
C SER A 41 -16.10 -1.55 -7.19
N PRO A 42 -15.12 -0.79 -6.67
CA PRO A 42 -13.74 -0.81 -7.20
C PRO A 42 -13.01 -2.14 -6.97
N TYR A 43 -13.47 -2.95 -6.01
CA TYR A 43 -12.94 -4.27 -5.70
C TYR A 43 -13.81 -5.38 -6.31
N HIS A 44 -13.15 -6.39 -6.87
CA HIS A 44 -13.76 -7.56 -7.48
C HIS A 44 -13.01 -8.82 -7.02
N ASP A 45 -13.74 -9.77 -6.44
CA ASP A 45 -13.16 -11.06 -6.06
C ASP A 45 -12.99 -11.93 -7.31
N ILE A 46 -11.75 -12.27 -7.65
CA ILE A 46 -11.40 -13.05 -8.84
C ILE A 46 -10.58 -14.28 -8.39
N PRO A 47 -11.27 -15.37 -7.99
CA PRO A 47 -10.60 -16.56 -7.48
C PRO A 47 -9.66 -17.18 -8.51
N GLY A 48 -8.43 -17.50 -8.07
CA GLY A 48 -7.43 -18.17 -8.91
C GLY A 48 -6.67 -17.26 -9.88
N ALA A 49 -6.88 -15.94 -9.82
CA ALA A 49 -6.01 -14.99 -10.50
C ALA A 49 -4.58 -15.06 -9.94
N THR A 50 -3.59 -14.95 -10.82
CA THR A 50 -2.15 -15.00 -10.48
C THR A 50 -1.42 -13.75 -10.94
N TYR A 51 -0.30 -13.46 -10.29
CA TYR A 51 0.60 -12.37 -10.67
C TYR A 51 1.26 -12.65 -12.02
N VAL A 52 1.41 -11.63 -12.86
CA VAL A 52 1.95 -11.72 -14.22
C VAL A 52 3.14 -10.79 -14.48
N GLY A 53 3.47 -9.92 -13.52
CA GLY A 53 4.58 -8.97 -13.57
C GLY A 53 4.30 -7.73 -14.44
N ALA A 54 4.90 -6.59 -14.08
CA ALA A 54 4.65 -5.31 -14.75
C ALA A 54 5.02 -5.29 -16.23
N GLU A 55 6.00 -6.08 -16.66
CA GLU A 55 6.36 -6.16 -18.09
C GLU A 55 5.17 -6.60 -18.97
N SER A 56 4.26 -7.40 -18.43
CA SER A 56 3.02 -7.80 -19.12
C SER A 56 2.08 -6.61 -19.37
N CYS A 57 2.19 -5.54 -18.59
CA CYS A 57 1.34 -4.34 -18.71
C CYS A 57 1.82 -3.40 -19.83
N LYS A 58 3.13 -3.36 -20.11
CA LYS A 58 3.78 -2.38 -20.99
C LYS A 58 3.18 -2.30 -22.40
N ALA A 59 2.82 -3.43 -23.00
CA ALA A 59 2.35 -3.46 -24.38
C ALA A 59 1.01 -2.73 -24.60
N CYS A 60 0.15 -2.67 -23.57
CA CYS A 60 -1.13 -1.97 -23.62
C CYS A 60 -1.13 -0.64 -22.85
N HIS A 61 -0.22 -0.47 -21.88
CA HIS A 61 -0.13 0.67 -20.96
C HIS A 61 1.27 1.31 -21.00
N GLU A 62 1.77 1.63 -22.19
CA GLU A 62 3.14 2.13 -22.37
C GLU A 62 3.39 3.43 -21.60
N THR A 63 2.43 4.36 -21.59
CA THR A 63 2.55 5.63 -20.88
C THR A 63 2.64 5.42 -19.38
N GLU A 64 1.67 4.72 -18.78
CA GLU A 64 1.65 4.46 -17.35
C GLU A 64 2.85 3.63 -16.89
N PHE A 65 3.30 2.68 -17.71
CA PHE A 65 4.49 1.88 -17.43
C PHE A 65 5.75 2.77 -17.40
N ASN A 66 5.92 3.64 -18.40
CA ASN A 66 7.07 4.55 -18.44
C ASN A 66 7.05 5.57 -17.29
N ASP A 67 5.87 6.07 -16.90
CA ASP A 67 5.72 6.94 -15.74
C ASP A 67 6.06 6.20 -14.44
N TRP A 68 5.61 4.96 -14.29
CA TRP A 68 5.95 4.10 -13.15
C TRP A 68 7.46 3.87 -13.05
N LEU A 69 8.17 3.60 -14.15
CA LEU A 69 9.62 3.43 -14.15
C LEU A 69 10.38 4.64 -13.59
N GLN A 70 9.81 5.84 -13.65
CA GLN A 70 10.40 7.07 -13.11
C GLN A 70 9.98 7.36 -11.67
N SER A 71 9.07 6.58 -11.10
CA SER A 71 8.49 6.80 -9.78
C SER A 71 9.34 6.20 -8.65
N ASP A 72 9.18 6.73 -7.44
CA ASP A 72 9.82 6.17 -6.25
C ASP A 72 9.25 4.81 -5.85
N HIS A 73 8.04 4.45 -6.31
CA HIS A 73 7.50 3.10 -6.14
C HIS A 73 8.35 2.05 -6.89
N HIS A 74 8.75 2.36 -8.12
CA HIS A 74 9.65 1.51 -8.89
C HIS A 74 11.05 1.47 -8.26
N ARG A 75 11.53 2.62 -7.78
CA ARG A 75 12.86 2.80 -7.19
C ARG A 75 12.92 2.46 -5.68
N ALA A 76 11.85 1.91 -5.12
CA ALA A 76 11.78 1.55 -3.70
C ALA A 76 12.87 0.53 -3.33
N MET A 77 13.19 -0.38 -4.25
CA MET A 77 14.29 -1.33 -4.15
C MET A 77 14.74 -1.75 -5.55
N GLU A 78 16.05 -1.69 -5.81
CA GLU A 78 16.65 -2.07 -7.09
C GLU A 78 17.95 -2.86 -6.87
N VAL A 79 18.31 -3.74 -7.81
CA VAL A 79 19.61 -4.44 -7.79
C VAL A 79 20.72 -3.40 -7.82
N ALA A 80 21.76 -3.55 -7.00
CA ALA A 80 22.90 -2.65 -6.99
C ALA A 80 23.73 -2.79 -8.27
N THR A 81 23.65 -1.79 -9.13
CA THR A 81 24.36 -1.71 -10.43
C THR A 81 24.95 -0.32 -10.62
N ASP A 82 25.73 -0.12 -11.69
CA ASP A 82 26.23 1.20 -12.09
C ASP A 82 25.12 2.21 -12.38
N GLN A 83 23.91 1.73 -12.72
CA GLN A 83 22.78 2.58 -13.08
C GLN A 83 21.94 2.99 -11.86
N THR A 84 21.92 2.17 -10.81
CA THR A 84 21.00 2.30 -9.67
C THR A 84 21.70 2.80 -8.40
N VAL A 85 23.00 2.54 -8.26
CA VAL A 85 23.78 3.04 -7.11
C VAL A 85 24.10 4.52 -7.30
N LEU A 86 23.53 5.35 -6.43
CA LEU A 86 23.80 6.80 -6.40
C LEU A 86 25.02 7.16 -5.55
N GLY A 87 25.37 6.29 -4.60
CA GLY A 87 26.43 6.51 -3.63
C GLY A 87 27.85 6.50 -4.20
N ASN A 88 28.74 7.23 -3.56
CA ASN A 88 30.15 7.24 -3.94
C ASN A 88 30.90 6.01 -3.38
N PHE A 89 31.17 5.03 -4.23
CA PHE A 89 31.97 3.83 -3.92
C PHE A 89 33.42 3.90 -4.47
N ASN A 90 33.97 5.09 -4.66
CA ASN A 90 35.34 5.28 -5.17
C ASN A 90 36.41 5.17 -4.06
N ASP A 91 36.33 4.10 -3.29
CA ASP A 91 37.25 3.78 -2.19
C ASP A 91 37.29 4.85 -1.08
N VAL A 92 36.12 5.34 -0.68
CA VAL A 92 35.98 6.43 0.30
C VAL A 92 35.71 5.88 1.69
N THR A 93 36.15 6.62 2.71
CA THR A 93 35.85 6.32 4.12
C THR A 93 34.94 7.39 4.70
N PHE A 94 33.91 6.95 5.40
CA PHE A 94 33.02 7.75 6.22
C PHE A 94 33.29 7.40 7.69
N GLU A 95 33.47 8.42 8.52
CA GLU A 95 33.68 8.29 9.96
C GLU A 95 32.53 8.97 10.70
N HIS A 96 32.00 8.30 11.71
CA HIS A 96 30.96 8.82 12.59
C HIS A 96 31.23 8.36 14.02
N LEU A 97 31.49 9.32 14.91
CA LEU A 97 31.75 9.09 16.33
C LEU A 97 32.79 7.97 16.60
N GLY A 98 33.86 7.92 15.80
CA GLY A 98 34.93 6.92 15.96
C GLY A 98 34.72 5.60 15.19
N HIS A 99 33.53 5.34 14.67
CA HIS A 99 33.24 4.18 13.82
C HIS A 99 33.52 4.51 12.35
N ASN A 100 33.99 3.53 11.57
CA ASN A 100 34.43 3.74 10.19
C ASN A 100 33.79 2.77 9.20
N TRP A 101 33.28 3.32 8.10
CA TRP A 101 32.77 2.59 6.95
C TRP A 101 33.59 2.95 5.73
N ARG A 102 34.10 1.95 5.02
CA ARG A 102 34.79 2.16 3.73
C ARG A 102 33.94 1.62 2.61
N PHE A 103 33.53 2.49 1.69
CA PHE A 103 32.70 2.16 0.53
C PHE A 103 33.58 2.04 -0.72
N PHE A 104 33.56 0.88 -1.35
CA PHE A 104 34.47 0.55 -2.43
C PHE A 104 33.87 -0.47 -3.41
N ARG A 105 34.57 -0.71 -4.53
CA ARG A 105 34.15 -1.67 -5.55
C ARG A 105 35.12 -2.84 -5.66
N LYS A 106 34.59 -4.02 -6.00
CA LYS A 106 35.36 -5.18 -6.47
C LYS A 106 34.88 -5.56 -7.87
N GLY A 107 35.54 -5.01 -8.90
CA GLY A 107 35.04 -5.13 -10.28
C GLY A 107 33.70 -4.39 -10.43
N ALA A 108 32.66 -5.09 -10.90
CA ALA A 108 31.32 -4.54 -11.05
C ALA A 108 30.56 -4.42 -9.72
N GLU A 109 30.98 -5.17 -8.69
CA GLU A 109 30.25 -5.28 -7.42
C GLU A 109 30.53 -4.12 -6.47
N PHE A 110 29.53 -3.78 -5.64
CA PHE A 110 29.60 -2.74 -4.61
C PHE A 110 29.77 -3.38 -3.23
N TRP A 111 30.66 -2.80 -2.43
CA TRP A 111 31.08 -3.37 -1.15
C TRP A 111 31.24 -2.28 -0.08
N VAL A 112 31.01 -2.66 1.16
CA VAL A 112 31.31 -1.84 2.34
C VAL A 112 32.17 -2.63 3.32
N ASN A 113 33.23 -2.03 3.86
CA ASN A 113 33.95 -2.57 5.01
C ASN A 113 33.46 -1.88 6.28
N ALA A 114 32.77 -2.63 7.14
CA ALA A 114 32.06 -2.15 8.33
C ALA A 114 32.22 -3.12 9.50
N GLU A 115 31.88 -2.67 10.70
CA GLU A 115 31.81 -3.52 11.89
C GLU A 115 30.60 -4.45 11.82
N ASN A 116 30.81 -5.72 12.18
CA ASN A 116 29.76 -6.72 12.31
C ASN A 116 29.14 -6.69 13.71
N ALA A 117 28.26 -7.65 14.01
CA ALA A 117 27.60 -7.75 15.31
C ALA A 117 28.58 -7.93 16.50
N ASP A 118 29.79 -8.45 16.25
CA ASP A 118 30.84 -8.65 17.25
C ASP A 118 31.85 -7.48 17.31
N GLY A 119 31.64 -6.43 16.49
CA GLY A 119 32.56 -5.30 16.33
C GLY A 119 33.80 -5.57 15.48
N GLU A 120 33.86 -6.71 14.81
CA GLU A 120 34.94 -7.03 13.88
C GLU A 120 34.67 -6.42 12.50
N ARG A 121 35.70 -5.81 11.91
CA ARG A 121 35.58 -5.24 10.55
C ARG A 121 35.69 -6.32 9.50
N GLN A 122 34.72 -6.35 8.59
CA GLN A 122 34.72 -7.24 7.44
C GLN A 122 34.12 -6.58 6.20
N ASP A 123 34.39 -7.17 5.04
CA ASP A 123 33.84 -6.73 3.77
C ASP A 123 32.48 -7.37 3.52
N PHE A 124 31.47 -6.54 3.32
CA PHE A 124 30.11 -6.95 2.98
C PHE A 124 29.78 -6.55 1.55
N LYS A 125 29.25 -7.49 0.77
CA LYS A 125 28.70 -7.20 -0.55
C LYS A 125 27.35 -6.53 -0.39
N ILE A 126 27.07 -5.56 -1.25
CA ILE A 126 25.76 -4.93 -1.37
C ILE A 126 25.06 -5.54 -2.59
N ASP A 127 23.87 -6.09 -2.35
CA ASP A 127 23.07 -6.70 -3.41
C ASP A 127 22.02 -5.73 -3.95
N TYR A 128 21.48 -4.85 -3.09
CA TYR A 128 20.39 -3.95 -3.46
C TYR A 128 20.60 -2.53 -2.95
N THR A 129 20.07 -1.59 -3.73
CA THR A 129 19.74 -0.23 -3.31
C THR A 129 18.34 -0.21 -2.73
N PHE A 130 18.08 0.67 -1.77
CA PHE A 130 16.82 0.77 -1.06
C PHE A 130 16.47 2.24 -0.81
N GLY A 131 15.37 2.69 -1.38
CA GLY A 131 15.04 4.11 -1.47
C GLY A 131 15.78 4.84 -2.60
N PHE A 132 15.30 6.06 -2.90
CA PHE A 132 15.83 6.89 -3.98
C PHE A 132 16.09 8.33 -3.51
N GLU A 133 15.06 9.13 -3.24
CA GLU A 133 15.14 10.53 -2.78
C GLU A 133 14.26 10.70 -1.53
N PRO A 134 14.70 11.39 -0.46
CA PRO A 134 15.98 12.12 -0.30
C PRO A 134 17.18 11.25 0.09
N LEU A 135 16.98 9.94 0.25
CA LEU A 135 18.02 9.02 0.71
C LEU A 135 18.01 7.70 -0.04
N GLN A 136 19.20 7.12 -0.20
CA GLN A 136 19.40 5.75 -0.65
C GLN A 136 20.21 4.98 0.41
N GLN A 137 19.62 3.88 0.88
CA GLN A 137 20.25 2.86 1.71
C GLN A 137 20.70 1.67 0.87
N TYR A 138 21.43 0.76 1.51
CA TYR A 138 21.98 -0.43 0.88
C TYR A 138 21.64 -1.68 1.69
N LEU A 139 21.17 -2.72 1.00
CA LEU A 139 20.82 -4.00 1.62
C LEU A 139 21.94 -5.01 1.43
N ILE A 140 22.30 -5.64 2.54
CA ILE A 140 23.42 -6.57 2.65
C ILE A 140 22.86 -7.95 3.02
N PRO A 141 23.21 -9.02 2.28
CA PRO A 141 22.78 -10.36 2.62
C PRO A 141 23.47 -10.85 3.90
N PHE A 142 22.69 -11.46 4.77
CA PHE A 142 23.11 -12.05 6.05
C PHE A 142 22.68 -13.52 6.13
N PRO A 143 23.32 -14.32 7.00
CA PRO A 143 22.93 -15.72 7.22
C PRO A 143 21.45 -15.88 7.55
N GLY A 144 20.87 -17.02 7.14
CA GLY A 144 19.46 -17.33 7.37
C GLY A 144 18.49 -16.53 6.49
N GLY A 145 18.90 -16.14 5.28
CA GLY A 145 18.05 -15.45 4.29
C GLY A 145 17.69 -14.01 4.65
N ARG A 146 18.41 -13.42 5.61
CA ARG A 146 18.21 -12.05 6.05
C ARG A 146 18.83 -11.07 5.08
N TYR A 147 18.19 -9.94 4.89
CA TYR A 147 18.82 -8.73 4.40
C TYR A 147 18.85 -7.69 5.52
N GLN A 148 20.01 -7.04 5.68
CA GLN A 148 20.20 -5.94 6.63
C GLN A 148 20.35 -4.62 5.88
N ALA A 149 19.57 -3.63 6.27
CA ALA A 149 19.72 -2.26 5.80
C ALA A 149 20.88 -1.58 6.54
N LEU A 150 21.80 -0.98 5.81
CA LEU A 150 22.92 -0.25 6.41
C LEU A 150 22.44 1.08 7.04
N GLN A 151 22.89 1.38 8.26
CA GLN A 151 22.58 2.63 8.98
C GLN A 151 23.30 3.89 8.42
N VAL A 152 24.24 3.69 7.50
CA VAL A 152 24.93 4.74 6.76
C VAL A 152 24.29 4.84 5.37
N CYS A 153 23.73 6.00 5.09
CA CYS A 153 22.93 6.26 3.90
C CYS A 153 23.65 7.25 2.97
N TRP A 154 23.29 7.21 1.70
CA TRP A 154 23.62 8.26 0.75
C TRP A 154 22.50 9.30 0.71
N ASP A 155 22.85 10.56 0.94
CA ASP A 155 21.96 11.70 0.70
C ASP A 155 21.91 11.97 -0.80
N SER A 156 20.81 11.62 -1.45
CA SER A 156 20.67 11.69 -2.91
C SER A 156 20.19 13.05 -3.40
N ARG A 157 19.84 13.97 -2.50
CA ARG A 157 19.43 15.33 -2.85
C ARG A 157 20.52 16.06 -3.63
N PRO A 158 20.16 17.14 -4.36
CA PRO A 158 21.13 18.00 -5.01
C PRO A 158 22.19 18.53 -4.04
N LYS A 159 23.40 18.75 -4.55
CA LYS A 159 24.52 19.27 -3.74
C LYS A 159 24.22 20.66 -3.19
N GLU A 160 23.45 21.44 -3.92
CA GLU A 160 22.97 22.78 -3.56
C GLU A 160 22.08 22.77 -2.31
N GLU A 161 21.45 21.63 -2.01
CA GLU A 161 20.64 21.39 -0.82
C GLU A 161 21.42 20.68 0.30
N GLY A 162 22.73 20.48 0.11
CA GLY A 162 23.60 19.79 1.07
C GLY A 162 23.66 18.27 0.92
N GLY A 163 23.09 17.73 -0.16
CA GLY A 163 23.16 16.31 -0.48
C GLY A 163 24.46 15.86 -1.16
N GLN A 164 24.40 14.70 -1.83
CA GLN A 164 25.52 14.02 -2.47
C GLN A 164 26.64 13.65 -1.49
N ARG A 165 26.27 13.07 -0.34
CA ARG A 165 27.21 12.69 0.72
C ARG A 165 26.73 11.49 1.54
N TRP A 166 27.68 10.79 2.14
CA TRP A 166 27.41 9.79 3.17
C TRP A 166 27.00 10.47 4.48
N TYR A 167 26.03 9.89 5.17
CA TYR A 167 25.63 10.30 6.52
C TYR A 167 25.12 9.10 7.33
N HIS A 168 25.17 9.22 8.65
CA HIS A 168 24.61 8.24 9.58
C HIS A 168 23.17 8.63 9.92
N LEU A 169 22.25 7.67 9.99
CA LEU A 169 20.84 7.91 10.33
C LEU A 169 20.66 8.60 11.68
N TYR A 170 21.55 8.31 12.62
CA TYR A 170 21.59 8.92 13.95
C TYR A 170 22.82 9.82 14.04
N PRO A 171 22.73 11.12 13.71
CA PRO A 171 23.90 12.01 13.58
C PRO A 171 24.52 12.42 14.92
N ASP A 172 23.78 12.28 16.03
CA ASP A 172 24.22 12.72 17.35
C ASP A 172 24.31 11.56 18.36
N GLU A 173 24.12 10.32 17.90
CA GLU A 173 24.13 9.12 18.75
C GLU A 173 25.19 8.12 18.29
N GLU A 174 25.88 7.55 19.27
CA GLU A 174 26.76 6.41 19.08
C GLU A 174 25.90 5.14 19.10
N VAL A 175 25.96 4.36 18.02
CA VAL A 175 25.16 3.14 17.85
C VAL A 175 26.13 1.98 17.60
N PRO A 176 26.77 1.45 18.66
CA PRO A 176 27.82 0.45 18.53
C PRO A 176 27.23 -0.95 18.29
N PRO A 177 28.08 -1.93 17.91
CA PRO A 177 27.69 -3.34 17.85
C PRO A 177 27.01 -3.81 19.14
N GLY A 178 25.89 -4.52 19.00
CA GLY A 178 25.05 -4.96 20.12
C GLY A 178 23.93 -4.00 20.51
N ASP A 179 23.95 -2.76 20.01
CA ASP A 179 22.81 -1.84 20.10
C ASP A 179 21.63 -2.33 19.24
N LEU A 180 20.40 -2.07 19.68
CA LEU A 180 19.18 -2.42 18.96
C LEU A 180 19.07 -1.69 17.61
N LEU A 181 19.65 -0.48 17.52
CA LEU A 181 19.69 0.35 16.33
C LEU A 181 20.94 0.11 15.47
N HIS A 182 21.82 -0.81 15.86
CA HIS A 182 22.92 -1.22 14.99
C HIS A 182 22.37 -2.00 13.79
N TRP A 183 22.95 -1.80 12.62
CA TRP A 183 22.49 -2.28 11.32
C TRP A 183 22.45 -3.81 11.23
N THR A 184 23.22 -4.51 12.08
CA THR A 184 23.17 -5.97 12.19
C THR A 184 22.05 -6.48 13.10
N GLY A 185 21.34 -5.58 13.78
CA GLY A 185 20.24 -5.87 14.69
C GLY A 185 18.92 -6.19 13.99
N ILE A 186 17.88 -6.44 14.79
CA ILE A 186 16.56 -6.83 14.26
C ILE A 186 15.80 -5.64 13.65
N HIS A 187 16.02 -4.42 14.14
CA HIS A 187 15.34 -3.22 13.65
C HIS A 187 15.83 -2.74 12.28
N PHE A 188 16.94 -3.29 11.80
CA PHE A 188 17.47 -3.05 10.45
C PHE A 188 17.26 -4.24 9.52
N ASN A 189 16.55 -5.27 9.98
CA ASN A 189 16.22 -6.43 9.16
C ASN A 189 15.13 -6.09 8.16
N TRP A 190 15.50 -6.05 6.88
CA TRP A 190 14.62 -5.69 5.78
C TRP A 190 13.41 -6.64 5.68
N ASN A 191 13.61 -7.95 5.83
CA ASN A 191 12.52 -8.94 5.74
C ASN A 191 11.42 -8.67 6.76
N TYR A 192 11.81 -8.32 7.99
CA TYR A 192 10.91 -8.05 9.09
C TYR A 192 10.24 -6.68 8.96
N MET A 193 11.05 -5.64 8.75
CA MET A 193 10.65 -4.23 8.91
C MET A 193 10.12 -3.59 7.62
N CYS A 194 10.62 -4.00 6.45
CA CYS A 194 10.54 -3.17 5.24
C CYS A 194 9.85 -3.87 4.07
N ALA A 195 10.11 -5.17 3.91
CA ALA A 195 9.80 -5.92 2.69
C ALA A 195 8.31 -5.91 2.32
N ASP A 196 7.43 -5.87 3.33
CA ASP A 196 5.97 -5.91 3.12
C ASP A 196 5.44 -4.66 2.40
N CYS A 197 6.07 -3.51 2.61
CA CYS A 197 5.69 -2.26 1.95
C CYS A 197 6.43 -2.03 0.63
N HIS A 198 7.63 -2.58 0.48
CA HIS A 198 8.57 -2.22 -0.59
C HIS A 198 8.73 -3.32 -1.64
N SER A 199 7.82 -4.30 -1.69
CA SER A 199 7.80 -5.37 -2.69
C SER A 199 6.38 -5.71 -3.11
N THR A 200 6.24 -6.48 -4.19
CA THR A 200 4.94 -6.93 -4.72
C THR A 200 4.78 -8.42 -4.49
N ASP A 201 3.64 -8.81 -3.92
CA ASP A 201 3.32 -10.22 -3.59
C ASP A 201 4.38 -10.88 -2.71
N LEU A 202 4.77 -10.17 -1.64
CA LEU A 202 5.79 -10.66 -0.72
C LEU A 202 5.25 -11.81 0.15
N HIS A 203 6.02 -12.88 0.24
CA HIS A 203 5.89 -13.91 1.25
C HIS A 203 7.17 -13.96 2.08
N LYS A 204 7.10 -13.63 3.38
CA LYS A 204 8.28 -13.64 4.26
C LYS A 204 8.84 -15.05 4.43
N ASN A 205 7.96 -16.04 4.52
CA ASN A 205 8.27 -17.45 4.77
C ASN A 205 9.28 -17.61 5.92
N TYR A 206 8.97 -16.98 7.06
CA TYR A 206 9.80 -17.05 8.25
C TYR A 206 9.59 -18.37 8.98
N ASP A 207 10.69 -19.08 9.28
CA ASP A 207 10.67 -20.28 10.13
C ASP A 207 11.05 -19.87 11.57
N PRO A 208 10.11 -19.91 12.53
CA PRO A 208 10.39 -19.52 13.92
C PRO A 208 11.26 -20.53 14.67
N GLU A 209 11.33 -21.80 14.24
CA GLU A 209 12.18 -22.81 14.89
C GLU A 209 13.64 -22.66 14.46
N LYS A 210 13.88 -22.36 13.18
CA LYS A 210 15.22 -22.14 12.64
C LYS A 210 15.69 -20.69 12.73
N ASN A 211 14.76 -19.76 12.93
CA ASN A 211 15.01 -18.33 12.91
C ASN A 211 15.63 -17.85 11.58
N ASP A 212 15.11 -18.35 10.46
CA ASP A 212 15.52 -17.99 9.11
C ASP A 212 14.34 -17.54 8.24
N TYR A 213 14.66 -16.84 7.15
CA TYR A 213 13.72 -16.36 6.16
C TYR A 213 13.93 -17.10 4.84
N HIS A 214 12.82 -17.46 4.20
CA HIS A 214 12.79 -17.93 2.82
C HIS A 214 11.98 -16.97 1.95
N THR A 215 12.27 -15.68 2.10
CA THR A 215 11.45 -14.60 1.53
C THR A 215 11.41 -14.69 0.00
N THR A 216 10.20 -14.62 -0.56
CA THR A 216 9.93 -14.58 -1.99
C THR A 216 9.02 -13.40 -2.31
N TRP A 217 9.03 -12.95 -3.55
CA TRP A 217 8.13 -11.93 -4.08
C TRP A 217 7.90 -12.18 -5.57
N SER A 218 6.79 -11.67 -6.10
CA SER A 218 6.58 -11.64 -7.55
C SER A 218 7.42 -10.54 -8.19
N GLU A 219 7.50 -9.36 -7.57
CA GLU A 219 8.38 -8.27 -7.99
C GLU A 219 9.02 -7.59 -6.78
N MET A 220 10.28 -7.16 -6.94
CA MET A 220 11.12 -6.70 -5.84
C MET A 220 10.69 -5.35 -5.27
N ASN A 221 9.99 -4.53 -6.05
CA ASN A 221 9.59 -3.17 -5.74
C ASN A 221 8.05 -3.03 -5.65
N VAL A 222 7.55 -1.80 -5.52
CA VAL A 222 6.10 -1.52 -5.54
C VAL A 222 5.65 -1.41 -7.00
N SER A 223 5.13 -2.52 -7.53
CA SER A 223 4.77 -2.68 -8.92
C SER A 223 3.26 -2.49 -9.17
N CYS A 224 2.82 -2.60 -10.42
CA CYS A 224 1.43 -2.44 -10.84
C CYS A 224 0.47 -3.31 -10.00
N GLU A 225 0.82 -4.59 -9.82
CA GLU A 225 -0.02 -5.57 -9.13
C GLU A 225 0.01 -5.42 -7.59
N ALA A 226 0.90 -4.58 -7.03
CA ALA A 226 0.85 -4.22 -5.60
C ALA A 226 -0.42 -3.41 -5.27
N CYS A 227 -0.90 -2.62 -6.23
CA CYS A 227 -2.12 -1.83 -6.09
C CYS A 227 -3.33 -2.48 -6.77
N HIS A 228 -3.13 -3.10 -7.94
CA HIS A 228 -4.21 -3.67 -8.75
C HIS A 228 -4.58 -5.12 -8.39
N GLY A 229 -3.74 -5.81 -7.61
CA GLY A 229 -3.83 -7.25 -7.39
C GLY A 229 -3.38 -8.06 -8.60
N PRO A 230 -3.44 -9.41 -8.52
CA PRO A 230 -3.03 -10.30 -9.60
C PRO A 230 -3.87 -10.09 -10.87
N ALA A 231 -3.21 -9.99 -12.02
CA ALA A 231 -3.82 -9.54 -13.28
C ALA A 231 -3.94 -10.63 -14.37
N SER A 232 -3.73 -11.92 -14.07
CA SER A 232 -3.86 -12.99 -15.07
C SER A 232 -5.21 -13.03 -15.80
N GLU A 233 -6.29 -12.75 -15.08
CA GLU A 233 -7.64 -12.68 -15.67
C GLU A 233 -7.85 -11.40 -16.49
N HIS A 234 -7.17 -10.31 -16.13
CA HIS A 234 -7.16 -9.09 -16.92
C HIS A 234 -6.50 -9.31 -18.28
N LEU A 235 -5.39 -10.05 -18.35
CA LEU A 235 -4.76 -10.41 -19.61
C LEU A 235 -5.68 -11.27 -20.49
N LYS A 236 -6.33 -12.30 -19.93
CA LYS A 236 -7.30 -13.12 -20.67
C LYS A 236 -8.47 -12.29 -21.21
N TRP A 237 -8.97 -11.35 -20.41
CA TRP A 237 -10.00 -10.42 -20.85
C TRP A 237 -9.50 -9.54 -22.02
N ALA A 238 -8.30 -8.97 -21.90
CA ALA A 238 -7.72 -8.09 -22.91
C ALA A 238 -7.48 -8.82 -24.24
N GLU A 239 -6.94 -10.04 -24.19
CA GLU A 239 -6.74 -10.91 -25.36
C GLU A 239 -8.07 -11.20 -26.06
N ALA A 240 -9.10 -11.60 -25.30
CA ALA A 240 -10.43 -11.87 -25.86
C ALA A 240 -11.06 -10.62 -26.51
N GLU A 241 -10.85 -9.43 -25.94
CA GLU A 241 -11.31 -8.18 -26.55
C GLU A 241 -10.51 -7.80 -27.81
N GLN A 242 -9.21 -8.05 -27.85
CA GLN A 242 -8.40 -7.85 -29.06
C GLN A 242 -8.86 -8.79 -30.19
N GLU A 243 -9.13 -10.06 -29.89
CA GLU A 243 -9.63 -11.03 -30.87
C GLU A 243 -11.00 -10.64 -31.43
N LYS A 244 -11.93 -10.17 -30.58
CA LYS A 244 -13.25 -9.69 -31.03
C LYS A 244 -13.15 -8.51 -31.99
N ASN A 245 -12.15 -7.66 -31.82
CA ASN A 245 -11.95 -6.45 -32.61
C ASN A 245 -11.01 -6.67 -33.81
N ASN A 246 -10.59 -7.91 -34.07
CA ASN A 246 -9.70 -8.23 -35.20
C ASN A 246 -10.46 -8.19 -36.55
N PRO A 247 -10.13 -7.25 -37.45
CA PRO A 247 -10.83 -7.11 -38.73
C PRO A 247 -10.59 -8.29 -39.69
N ASP A 248 -9.56 -9.11 -39.44
CA ASP A 248 -9.20 -10.26 -40.28
C ASP A 248 -9.85 -11.59 -39.83
N ASN A 249 -10.63 -11.58 -38.73
CA ASN A 249 -11.33 -12.75 -38.22
C ASN A 249 -12.79 -12.45 -37.80
N PRO A 250 -13.73 -12.32 -38.77
CA PRO A 250 -15.11 -11.91 -38.50
C PRO A 250 -15.98 -13.01 -37.83
N ALA A 251 -15.43 -14.18 -37.53
CA ALA A 251 -16.19 -15.36 -37.12
C ALA A 251 -15.66 -15.98 -35.82
N ASN A 252 -15.57 -15.23 -34.74
CA ASN A 252 -15.78 -15.82 -33.42
C ASN A 252 -16.08 -14.75 -32.36
N PRO A 253 -17.34 -14.53 -31.95
CA PRO A 253 -17.56 -13.98 -30.63
C PRO A 253 -17.06 -15.06 -29.67
N VAL A 254 -15.96 -14.81 -28.96
CA VAL A 254 -15.55 -15.65 -27.83
C VAL A 254 -16.80 -15.84 -26.97
N LYS A 255 -17.34 -17.07 -26.94
CA LYS A 255 -18.38 -17.45 -25.98
C LYS A 255 -17.69 -17.57 -24.63
N THR A 256 -17.43 -16.43 -24.01
CA THR A 256 -17.26 -16.41 -22.56
C THR A 256 -18.65 -16.75 -22.01
N ASP A 257 -18.77 -17.87 -21.31
CA ASP A 257 -19.99 -18.29 -20.61
C ASP A 257 -20.24 -17.28 -19.49
N THR A 258 -20.75 -16.11 -19.87
CA THR A 258 -20.80 -14.87 -19.08
C THR A 258 -21.99 -14.80 -18.15
N GLY A 259 -22.69 -15.92 -17.98
CA GLY A 259 -23.84 -16.08 -17.11
C GLY A 259 -23.53 -16.10 -15.62
N ASP A 260 -22.56 -15.30 -15.17
CA ASP A 260 -22.38 -14.78 -13.80
C ASP A 260 -21.28 -13.67 -13.73
N LEU A 261 -20.72 -13.26 -14.88
CA LEU A 261 -19.48 -12.47 -15.00
C LEU A 261 -19.69 -10.95 -15.04
N SER A 262 -20.79 -10.41 -14.52
CA SER A 262 -21.02 -8.96 -14.54
C SER A 262 -19.89 -8.19 -13.84
N ALA A 263 -19.45 -8.65 -12.67
CA ALA A 263 -18.31 -8.06 -11.94
C ALA A 263 -16.98 -8.19 -12.69
N TYR A 264 -16.74 -9.32 -13.37
CA TYR A 264 -15.53 -9.54 -14.18
C TYR A 264 -15.49 -8.64 -15.42
N LEU A 265 -16.62 -8.45 -16.09
CA LEU A 265 -16.72 -7.57 -17.26
C LEU A 265 -16.63 -6.10 -16.86
N GLU A 266 -17.19 -5.73 -15.71
CA GLU A 266 -17.07 -4.38 -15.15
C GLU A 266 -15.61 -4.06 -14.76
N SER A 267 -14.92 -5.00 -14.13
CA SER A 267 -13.52 -4.84 -13.72
C SER A 267 -12.51 -5.06 -14.84
N LYS A 268 -12.96 -5.58 -15.99
CA LYS A 268 -12.11 -6.03 -17.09
C LYS A 268 -11.11 -7.11 -16.63
N GLY A 269 -11.48 -7.93 -15.65
CA GLY A 269 -10.61 -8.96 -15.07
C GLY A 269 -9.57 -8.46 -14.05
N LEU A 270 -9.62 -7.18 -13.64
CA LEU A 270 -8.79 -6.67 -12.54
C LEU A 270 -9.46 -6.91 -11.18
N MET A 271 -8.65 -7.20 -10.16
CA MET A 271 -9.13 -7.32 -8.78
C MET A 271 -9.43 -5.94 -8.17
N VAL A 272 -8.59 -4.94 -8.44
CA VAL A 272 -8.79 -3.56 -8.00
C VAL A 272 -8.72 -2.60 -9.18
N THR A 273 -9.80 -1.83 -9.36
CA THR A 273 -9.87 -0.72 -10.32
C THR A 273 -9.68 0.60 -9.56
N LEU A 274 -8.54 1.28 -9.78
CA LEU A 274 -8.24 2.54 -9.09
C LEU A 274 -8.94 3.75 -9.73
N LYS A 275 -9.48 3.59 -10.93
CA LYS A 275 -10.23 4.65 -11.61
C LYS A 275 -11.57 4.83 -10.93
N GLU A 276 -11.85 6.07 -10.53
CA GLU A 276 -13.15 6.43 -9.99
C GLU A 276 -14.27 6.15 -11.02
N PRO A 277 -15.36 5.47 -10.63
CA PRO A 277 -16.42 5.11 -11.58
C PRO A 277 -17.28 6.30 -12.02
N VAL A 278 -17.19 7.45 -11.33
CA VAL A 278 -18.00 8.65 -11.61
C VAL A 278 -17.15 9.72 -12.29
N GLU A 279 -17.50 10.05 -13.54
CA GLU A 279 -16.91 11.16 -14.27
C GLU A 279 -17.33 12.50 -13.64
N ALA A 280 -16.40 13.46 -13.52
CA ALA A 280 -16.63 14.77 -12.89
C ALA A 280 -17.19 14.70 -11.44
N ALA A 281 -16.64 13.79 -10.63
CA ALA A 281 -16.99 13.65 -9.22
C ALA A 281 -16.74 14.91 -8.39
N PHE A 282 -15.94 15.86 -8.87
CA PHE A 282 -15.70 17.15 -8.25
C PHE A 282 -16.19 18.31 -9.11
N ALA A 283 -16.81 19.29 -8.46
CA ALA A 283 -17.17 20.59 -9.04
C ALA A 283 -16.59 21.72 -8.19
N ILE A 284 -16.45 22.91 -8.77
CA ILE A 284 -16.02 24.10 -8.03
C ILE A 284 -17.25 24.81 -7.48
N ASN A 285 -17.26 25.06 -6.16
CA ASN A 285 -18.29 25.87 -5.54
C ASN A 285 -18.12 27.33 -6.01
N PRO A 286 -19.14 27.96 -6.64
CA PRO A 286 -19.01 29.31 -7.19
C PRO A 286 -18.92 30.41 -6.12
N GLU A 287 -19.29 30.14 -4.87
CA GLU A 287 -19.20 31.11 -3.77
C GLU A 287 -17.87 31.03 -3.03
N THR A 288 -17.34 29.82 -2.83
CA THR A 288 -16.12 29.60 -2.05
C THR A 288 -14.87 29.37 -2.90
N GLU A 289 -15.04 29.13 -4.20
CA GLU A 289 -14.00 28.69 -5.15
C GLU A 289 -13.31 27.37 -4.76
N GLN A 290 -13.85 26.65 -3.77
CA GLN A 290 -13.31 25.37 -3.31
C GLN A 290 -13.93 24.19 -4.05
N PRO A 291 -13.16 23.13 -4.33
CA PRO A 291 -13.71 21.90 -4.89
C PRO A 291 -14.65 21.23 -3.87
N TYR A 292 -15.75 20.67 -4.36
CA TYR A 292 -16.64 19.82 -3.58
C TYR A 292 -17.07 18.62 -4.40
N ARG A 293 -17.35 17.51 -3.71
CA ARG A 293 -17.77 16.28 -4.35
C ARG A 293 -19.25 16.35 -4.75
N THR A 294 -19.57 16.07 -6.00
CA THR A 294 -20.93 16.09 -6.55
C THR A 294 -21.72 14.83 -6.23
N THR A 295 -21.02 13.72 -5.99
CA THR A 295 -21.59 12.42 -5.62
C THR A 295 -20.84 11.86 -4.42
N PRO A 296 -21.52 11.34 -3.37
CA PRO A 296 -20.83 10.74 -2.23
C PRO A 296 -19.88 9.60 -2.65
N LEU A 297 -18.69 9.55 -2.04
CA LEU A 297 -17.81 8.39 -2.17
C LEU A 297 -18.49 7.17 -1.53
N ASN A 298 -18.49 6.04 -2.22
CA ASN A 298 -19.18 4.82 -1.81
C ASN A 298 -18.24 3.65 -1.49
N SER A 299 -16.92 3.87 -1.53
CA SER A 299 -15.90 2.86 -1.29
C SER A 299 -14.62 3.48 -0.75
N ASN A 300 -13.95 2.78 0.15
CA ASN A 300 -12.64 3.15 0.69
C ASN A 300 -11.48 2.42 0.01
N VAL A 301 -11.75 1.54 -0.96
CA VAL A 301 -10.75 0.66 -1.58
C VAL A 301 -9.52 1.43 -2.06
N LEU A 302 -9.70 2.59 -2.70
CA LEU A 302 -8.57 3.40 -3.18
C LEU A 302 -7.64 3.82 -2.03
N VAL A 303 -8.21 4.42 -0.97
CA VAL A 303 -7.44 4.90 0.19
C VAL A 303 -6.79 3.73 0.93
N GLU A 304 -7.51 2.63 1.09
CA GLU A 304 -7.04 1.46 1.82
C GLU A 304 -5.98 0.66 1.05
N THR A 305 -5.99 0.69 -0.29
CA THR A 305 -4.88 0.18 -1.10
C THR A 305 -3.57 0.89 -0.76
N CYS A 306 -3.61 2.22 -0.57
CA CYS A 306 -2.44 3.01 -0.17
C CYS A 306 -2.05 2.80 1.30
N ALA A 307 -3.05 2.65 2.18
CA ALA A 307 -2.87 2.53 3.63
C ALA A 307 -1.98 1.35 4.05
N ARG A 308 -1.91 0.32 3.21
CA ARG A 308 -0.98 -0.81 3.40
C ARG A 308 0.47 -0.36 3.50
N CYS A 309 0.90 0.66 2.79
CA CYS A 309 2.29 1.13 2.89
C CYS A 309 2.38 2.47 3.61
N HIS A 310 1.38 3.33 3.39
CA HIS A 310 1.33 4.68 3.93
C HIS A 310 0.58 4.74 5.25
N ALA A 311 0.94 3.87 6.20
CA ALA A 311 0.44 3.94 7.57
C ALA A 311 1.50 3.44 8.55
N HIS A 312 1.67 4.11 9.69
CA HIS A 312 2.42 3.51 10.80
C HIS A 312 1.53 2.45 11.45
N ARG A 313 1.91 1.17 11.32
CA ARG A 313 1.01 0.04 11.54
C ARG A 313 1.72 -1.19 12.08
N GLN A 314 0.94 -2.10 12.64
CA GLN A 314 1.35 -3.47 12.93
C GLN A 314 0.69 -4.43 11.96
N LEU A 315 1.43 -5.45 11.51
CA LEU A 315 0.93 -6.54 10.68
C LEU A 315 0.38 -7.65 11.59
N MET A 316 -0.88 -8.05 11.40
CA MET A 316 -1.50 -9.15 12.15
C MET A 316 -1.45 -10.48 11.40
N GLU A 317 -1.59 -10.41 10.08
CA GLU A 317 -1.68 -11.56 9.18
C GLU A 317 -0.79 -11.26 7.97
N GLU A 318 0.10 -12.21 7.62
CA GLU A 318 1.04 -12.01 6.51
C GLU A 318 0.33 -12.03 5.16
N SER A 319 -0.76 -12.80 5.04
CA SER A 319 -1.53 -12.88 3.80
C SER A 319 -2.49 -11.70 3.66
N PHE A 320 -2.40 -10.98 2.55
CA PHE A 320 -3.38 -9.94 2.20
C PHE A 320 -4.01 -10.25 0.84
N THR A 321 -5.15 -9.62 0.57
CA THR A 321 -5.80 -9.64 -0.74
C THR A 321 -6.06 -8.20 -1.16
N ALA A 322 -5.62 -7.82 -2.36
CA ALA A 322 -5.81 -6.45 -2.85
C ALA A 322 -7.30 -6.06 -2.84
N GLY A 323 -7.59 -4.85 -2.36
CA GLY A 323 -8.95 -4.31 -2.27
C GLY A 323 -9.82 -4.86 -1.14
N LYS A 324 -9.34 -5.81 -0.32
CA LYS A 324 -9.97 -6.11 0.97
C LYS A 324 -9.72 -4.99 1.98
N PRO A 325 -10.56 -4.86 3.02
CA PRO A 325 -10.37 -3.86 4.06
C PRO A 325 -8.98 -3.88 4.69
N PHE A 326 -8.34 -2.71 4.80
CA PHE A 326 -7.00 -2.58 5.35
C PHE A 326 -6.86 -3.18 6.75
N MET A 327 -7.88 -2.99 7.60
CA MET A 327 -7.89 -3.46 8.99
C MET A 327 -8.13 -4.97 9.15
N ASP A 328 -8.36 -5.72 8.07
CA ASP A 328 -8.44 -7.19 8.14
C ASP A 328 -7.06 -7.80 8.46
N THR A 329 -5.98 -7.13 8.03
CA THR A 329 -4.60 -7.63 8.18
C THR A 329 -3.69 -6.68 8.95
N HIS A 330 -4.09 -5.42 9.15
CA HIS A 330 -3.26 -4.39 9.78
C HIS A 330 -3.96 -3.68 10.92
N VAL A 331 -3.17 -3.28 11.92
CA VAL A 331 -3.61 -2.35 12.98
C VAL A 331 -2.88 -1.03 12.80
N PRO A 332 -3.55 0.03 12.34
CA PRO A 332 -2.93 1.36 12.30
C PRO A 332 -2.67 1.86 13.73
N SER A 333 -1.64 2.66 13.87
CA SER A 333 -1.34 3.32 15.14
C SER A 333 -2.43 4.33 15.48
N VAL A 334 -2.75 4.40 16.76
CA VAL A 334 -3.73 5.34 17.30
C VAL A 334 -3.09 6.70 17.56
N LEU A 335 -3.92 7.72 17.77
CA LEU A 335 -3.46 9.03 18.23
C LEU A 335 -2.80 8.87 19.61
N THR A 336 -1.50 9.15 19.67
CA THR A 336 -0.71 9.22 20.90
C THR A 336 0.08 10.51 20.91
N ASP A 337 0.45 11.00 22.09
CA ASP A 337 1.29 12.18 22.29
C ASP A 337 2.74 11.99 21.82
N GLN A 338 3.10 10.77 21.42
CA GLN A 338 4.39 10.42 20.81
C GLN A 338 4.39 10.57 19.29
N LEU A 339 3.22 10.48 18.66
CA LEU A 339 3.08 10.45 17.20
C LEU A 339 2.38 11.68 16.64
N TYR A 340 1.66 12.40 17.50
CA TYR A 340 0.82 13.53 17.11
C TYR A 340 0.92 14.66 18.13
N GLU A 341 0.92 15.88 17.59
CA GLU A 341 0.70 17.09 18.36
C GLU A 341 -0.70 17.09 19.00
N HIS A 342 -0.88 17.89 20.05
CA HIS A 342 -2.16 17.98 20.78
C HIS A 342 -3.35 18.46 19.91
N ASP A 343 -3.08 19.10 18.76
CA ASP A 343 -4.09 19.53 17.79
C ASP A 343 -4.31 18.53 16.65
N GLY A 344 -3.64 17.37 16.69
CA GLY A 344 -3.76 16.28 15.73
C GLY A 344 -2.85 16.39 14.51
N GLN A 345 -1.96 17.38 14.46
CA GLN A 345 -0.89 17.43 13.46
C GLN A 345 0.10 16.27 13.65
N ILE A 346 0.74 15.86 12.56
CA ILE A 346 1.78 14.83 12.57
C ILE A 346 3.00 15.39 13.30
N ASP A 347 3.48 14.66 14.31
CA ASP A 347 4.75 14.97 14.99
C ASP A 347 5.88 14.08 14.43
N GLU A 348 5.61 12.78 14.33
CA GLU A 348 6.57 11.75 13.89
C GLU A 348 6.11 11.00 12.62
N GLU A 349 6.87 10.01 12.18
CA GLU A 349 6.58 9.26 10.95
C GLU A 349 5.33 8.34 11.08
N VAL A 350 4.14 8.91 10.88
CA VAL A 350 2.86 8.17 10.87
C VAL A 350 2.40 7.74 9.47
N TYR A 351 3.20 8.08 8.46
CA TYR A 351 2.97 7.79 7.04
C TYR A 351 1.60 8.24 6.48
N VAL A 352 0.97 9.24 7.12
CA VAL A 352 -0.19 10.02 6.66
C VAL A 352 -1.57 9.35 6.75
N TYR A 353 -1.75 8.02 6.62
CA TYR A 353 -3.11 7.42 6.62
C TYR A 353 -3.95 7.81 7.85
N GLY A 354 -3.40 7.65 9.05
CA GLY A 354 -4.11 7.96 10.30
C GLY A 354 -4.59 9.42 10.35
N SER A 355 -3.73 10.36 9.97
CA SER A 355 -4.07 11.79 9.87
C SER A 355 -5.08 12.07 8.76
N PHE A 356 -4.92 11.41 7.61
CA PHE A 356 -5.76 11.63 6.44
C PHE A 356 -7.21 11.24 6.69
N VAL A 357 -7.46 10.05 7.25
CA VAL A 357 -8.84 9.57 7.50
C VAL A 357 -9.59 10.38 8.56
N GLN A 358 -8.89 11.18 9.35
CA GLN A 358 -9.46 12.11 10.34
C GLN A 358 -9.63 13.54 9.78
N SER A 359 -9.10 13.80 8.58
CA SER A 359 -9.10 15.12 7.98
C SER A 359 -10.47 15.48 7.41
N LYS A 360 -10.73 16.80 7.32
CA LYS A 360 -11.90 17.33 6.60
C LYS A 360 -11.90 16.92 5.11
N MET A 361 -10.73 16.70 4.52
CA MET A 361 -10.58 16.31 3.12
C MET A 361 -11.13 14.91 2.88
N TYR A 362 -10.71 13.94 3.70
CA TYR A 362 -11.24 12.58 3.62
C TYR A 362 -12.75 12.54 3.85
N HIS A 363 -13.27 13.27 4.85
CA HIS A 363 -14.71 13.36 5.08
C HIS A 363 -15.48 14.10 3.99
N ALA A 364 -14.81 14.91 3.16
CA ALA A 364 -15.37 15.49 1.95
C ALA A 364 -15.28 14.55 0.73
N GLY A 365 -14.67 13.37 0.88
CA GLY A 365 -14.50 12.35 -0.14
C GLY A 365 -13.37 12.64 -1.13
N VAL A 366 -12.29 13.29 -0.68
CA VAL A 366 -11.04 13.43 -1.47
C VAL A 366 -10.38 12.07 -1.68
#